data_AF-A0A9P5VJZ8-F1
#
_entry.id   AF-A0A9P5VJZ8-F1
#
_cell.length_a   1.000
_cell.length_b   1.000
_cell.length_c   1.000
_cell.angle_alpha   90.00
_cell.angle_beta   90.00
_cell.angle_gamma   90.00
#
_symmetry.space_group_name_H-M   'P 1'
#
loop_
_entity.id
_entity.type
_entity.pdbx_description
1 polymer ?
#
loop_
_entity_poly.entity_id
_entity_poly.type
_entity_poly.pdbx_seq_one_letter_code
_entity_poly.pdbx_strand_id
1 'polypeptide(L)'
;MSAAITEASTSPSLSPANLLSTAHSQEIKEFHFHTYFFQTNPDSIAAARAFRAQIETLIEQGYFHVVPQAWCGGINTTPMGPHVVGSFETWVPIEHFARAFGWFAQNRGEFSILVHPLTKDEIIDHTARAVWLGQPVPLDFKILRERLDEIPLQYPELGLGYSAKEK
;
A
#
# COMPACT_ATOMS: atom_id res chain seq x y z
N MET A 1 24.54 -30.41 -38.22
CA MET A 1 24.14 -29.37 -37.24
C MET A 1 22.66 -29.13 -37.43
N SER A 2 21.82 -29.68 -36.55
CA SER A 2 20.36 -29.52 -36.63
C SER A 2 19.96 -28.45 -35.61
N ALA A 3 19.45 -27.32 -36.10
CA ALA A 3 18.97 -26.24 -35.25
C ALA A 3 17.56 -26.60 -34.76
N ALA A 4 17.41 -26.80 -33.46
CA ALA A 4 16.12 -26.93 -32.81
C ALA A 4 15.42 -25.57 -32.84
N ILE A 5 14.24 -25.53 -33.44
CA ILE A 5 13.33 -24.39 -33.42
C ILE A 5 12.70 -24.38 -32.03
N THR A 6 13.02 -23.37 -31.22
CA THR A 6 12.37 -23.11 -29.94
C THR A 6 10.95 -22.63 -30.23
N GLU A 7 9.96 -23.44 -29.87
CA GLU A 7 8.55 -23.04 -29.93
C GLU A 7 8.32 -21.85 -29.00
N ALA A 8 7.81 -20.76 -29.57
CA ALA A 8 7.33 -19.63 -28.81
C ALA A 8 6.14 -20.09 -27.96
N SER A 9 6.28 -20.00 -26.64
CA SER A 9 5.20 -20.20 -25.67
C SER A 9 4.08 -19.19 -25.97
N THR A 10 3.05 -19.64 -26.66
CA THR A 10 1.84 -18.85 -26.89
C THR A 10 1.11 -18.72 -25.57
N SER A 11 1.18 -17.53 -24.95
CA SER A 11 0.31 -17.16 -23.85
C SER A 11 -1.15 -17.41 -24.26
N PRO A 12 -1.91 -18.25 -23.52
CA PRO A 12 -3.24 -18.65 -23.94
C PRO A 12 -4.15 -17.42 -24.04
N SER A 13 -4.79 -17.23 -25.20
CA SER A 13 -5.77 -16.16 -25.38
C SER A 13 -6.95 -16.39 -24.44
N LEU A 14 -7.05 -15.59 -23.37
CA LEU A 14 -8.17 -15.68 -22.44
C LEU A 14 -9.43 -15.18 -23.15
N SER A 15 -10.50 -15.99 -23.12
CA SER A 15 -11.82 -15.56 -23.58
C SER A 15 -12.33 -14.39 -22.72
N PRO A 16 -13.24 -13.55 -23.24
CA PRO A 16 -13.81 -12.42 -22.47
C PRO A 16 -14.42 -12.82 -21.12
N ALA A 17 -15.08 -13.99 -21.04
CA ALA A 17 -15.64 -14.50 -19.80
C ALA A 17 -14.55 -14.92 -18.79
N ASN A 18 -13.47 -15.53 -19.26
CA ASN A 18 -12.33 -15.91 -18.41
C ASN A 18 -11.58 -14.68 -17.92
N LEU A 19 -11.50 -13.62 -18.73
CA LEU A 19 -10.91 -12.34 -18.31
C LEU A 19 -11.69 -11.69 -17.17
N LEU A 20 -13.02 -11.61 -17.28
CA LEU A 20 -13.85 -11.00 -16.24
C LEU A 20 -13.76 -11.76 -14.90
N SER A 21 -13.86 -13.09 -14.94
CA SER A 21 -13.72 -13.92 -13.74
C SER A 21 -12.33 -13.78 -13.11
N THR A 22 -11.29 -13.72 -13.93
CA THR A 22 -9.90 -13.52 -13.46
C THR A 22 -9.73 -12.12 -12.84
N ALA A 23 -10.29 -11.08 -13.47
CA ALA A 23 -10.23 -9.72 -12.94
C ALA A 23 -10.90 -9.61 -11.57
N HIS A 24 -12.07 -10.25 -11.38
CA HIS A 24 -12.74 -10.27 -10.08
C HIS A 24 -11.95 -11.04 -9.01
N SER A 25 -11.33 -12.17 -9.36
CA SER A 25 -10.57 -12.97 -8.39
C SER A 25 -9.22 -12.36 -8.01
N GLN A 26 -8.68 -11.47 -8.86
CA GLN A 26 -7.42 -10.77 -8.65
C GLN A 26 -7.61 -9.31 -8.23
N GLU A 27 -8.85 -8.89 -7.96
CA GLU A 27 -9.14 -7.52 -7.56
C GLU A 27 -8.46 -7.21 -6.23
N ILE A 28 -7.64 -6.15 -6.23
CA ILE A 28 -6.97 -5.65 -5.04
C ILE A 28 -7.97 -4.82 -4.24
N LYS A 29 -8.14 -5.17 -2.97
CA LYS A 29 -9.16 -4.53 -2.12
C LYS A 29 -8.59 -3.63 -1.04
N GLU A 30 -7.30 -3.68 -0.77
CA GLU A 30 -6.66 -2.91 0.30
C GLU A 30 -5.27 -2.45 -0.11
N PHE A 31 -4.84 -1.30 0.43
CA PHE A 31 -3.56 -0.66 0.17
C PHE A 31 -2.96 -0.11 1.45
N HIS A 32 -1.64 0.02 1.45
CA HIS A 32 -0.90 0.76 2.47
C HIS A 32 -0.23 1.99 1.88
N PHE A 33 -0.32 3.08 2.64
CA PHE A 33 0.31 4.36 2.35
C PHE A 33 1.34 4.63 3.44
N HIS A 34 2.63 4.44 3.16
CA HIS A 34 3.70 4.73 4.10
C HIS A 34 4.25 6.12 3.88
N THR A 35 4.00 7.03 4.81
CA THR A 35 4.54 8.39 4.79
C THR A 35 5.90 8.41 5.47
N TYR A 36 6.95 8.84 4.75
CA TYR A 36 8.32 8.88 5.25
C TYR A 36 8.76 10.27 5.68
N PHE A 37 9.57 10.33 6.73
CA PHE A 37 10.14 11.55 7.29
C PHE A 37 11.56 11.29 7.85
N PHE A 38 12.31 12.37 8.12
CA PHE A 38 13.65 12.25 8.68
C PHE A 38 13.57 12.08 10.20
N GLN A 39 13.74 10.86 10.68
CA GLN A 39 13.60 10.51 12.10
C GLN A 39 14.67 11.10 13.03
N THR A 40 15.75 11.67 12.48
CA THR A 40 16.80 12.37 13.24
C THR A 40 16.60 13.88 13.28
N ASN A 41 15.59 14.41 12.58
CA ASN A 41 15.26 15.83 12.55
C ASN A 41 13.96 16.09 13.34
N PRO A 42 14.02 16.77 14.50
CA PRO A 42 12.85 17.09 15.31
C PRO A 42 11.73 17.82 14.55
N ASP A 43 12.09 18.73 13.64
CA ASP A 43 11.11 19.49 12.85
C ASP A 43 10.38 18.57 11.87
N SER A 44 11.10 17.62 11.26
CA SER A 44 10.51 16.62 10.36
C SER A 44 9.57 15.67 11.11
N ILE A 45 9.92 15.29 12.34
CA ILE A 45 9.03 14.50 13.21
C ILE A 45 7.77 15.29 13.56
N ALA A 46 7.92 16.55 13.96
CA ALA A 46 6.79 17.41 14.31
C ALA A 46 5.85 17.60 13.11
N ALA A 47 6.40 17.85 11.93
CA ALA A 47 5.65 17.95 10.68
C ALA A 47 4.91 16.64 10.35
N ALA A 48 5.56 15.48 10.50
CA ALA A 48 4.93 14.19 10.25
C ALA A 48 3.75 13.93 11.21
N ARG A 49 3.89 14.30 12.49
CA ARG A 49 2.78 14.22 13.47
C ARG A 49 1.64 15.16 13.10
N ALA A 50 1.95 16.39 12.68
CA ALA A 50 0.94 17.35 12.25
C ALA A 50 0.18 16.87 11.00
N PHE A 51 0.89 16.26 10.03
CA PHE A 51 0.27 15.68 8.85
C PHE A 51 -0.61 14.47 9.21
N ARG A 52 -0.14 13.59 10.11
CA ARG A 52 -0.96 12.49 10.63
C ARG A 52 -2.22 12.98 11.35
N ALA A 53 -2.12 14.05 12.15
CA ALA A 53 -3.28 14.63 12.82
C ALA A 53 -4.33 15.20 11.84
N GLN A 54 -3.91 15.70 10.68
CA GLN A 54 -4.85 16.11 9.62
C GLN A 54 -5.61 14.91 9.05
N ILE A 55 -4.94 13.77 8.86
CA ILE A 55 -5.59 12.52 8.44
C ILE A 55 -6.65 12.11 9.46
N GLU A 56 -6.30 12.14 10.75
CA GLU A 56 -7.24 11.81 11.85
C GLU A 56 -8.44 12.76 11.88
N THR A 57 -8.22 14.06 11.72
CA THR A 57 -9.31 15.04 11.63
C THR A 57 -10.26 14.74 10.46
N LEU A 58 -9.74 14.32 9.31
CA LEU A 58 -10.56 13.98 8.15
C LEU A 58 -11.35 12.68 8.35
N ILE A 59 -10.81 11.72 9.10
CA ILE A 59 -11.52 10.51 9.51
C ILE A 59 -12.67 10.89 10.43
N GLU A 60 -12.42 11.71 11.46
CA GLU A 60 -13.43 12.18 12.40
C GLU A 60 -14.56 12.95 11.71
N GLN A 61 -14.22 13.73 10.66
CA GLN A 61 -15.19 14.46 9.85
C GLN A 61 -15.90 13.61 8.79
N GLY A 62 -15.59 12.31 8.71
CA GLY A 62 -16.23 11.38 7.79
C GLY A 62 -15.85 11.57 6.32
N TYR A 63 -14.71 12.21 6.04
CA TYR A 63 -14.26 12.43 4.66
C TYR A 63 -13.87 11.10 3.98
N PHE A 64 -13.11 10.25 4.65
CA PHE A 64 -12.82 8.87 4.24
C PHE A 64 -12.77 7.93 5.45
N HIS A 65 -12.82 6.62 5.20
CA HIS A 65 -12.57 5.60 6.22
C HIS A 65 -11.23 4.93 5.91
N VAL A 66 -10.17 5.38 6.58
CA VAL A 66 -8.81 4.83 6.51
C VAL A 66 -8.29 4.71 7.94
N VAL A 67 -7.26 3.90 8.16
CA VAL A 67 -6.72 3.69 9.52
C VAL A 67 -5.22 4.00 9.55
N PRO A 68 -4.79 5.13 10.13
CA PRO A 68 -3.38 5.37 10.39
C PRO A 68 -2.91 4.45 11.52
N GLN A 69 -1.68 3.92 11.42
CA GLN A 69 -1.12 3.07 12.46
C GLN A 69 -1.22 3.74 13.85
N ALA A 70 -1.52 2.94 14.87
CA ALA A 70 -1.66 3.41 16.25
C ALA A 70 -0.51 2.95 17.17
N TRP A 71 0.23 1.90 16.79
CA TRP A 71 1.39 1.43 17.54
C TRP A 71 2.54 2.44 17.51
N CYS A 72 3.50 2.27 18.43
CA CYS A 72 4.66 3.14 18.58
C CYS A 72 4.32 4.63 18.80
N GLY A 73 3.13 4.94 19.33
CA GLY A 73 2.69 6.34 19.50
C GLY A 73 2.35 7.03 18.17
N GLY A 74 1.84 6.25 17.21
CA GLY A 74 1.29 6.71 15.94
C GLY A 74 2.30 6.83 14.79
N ILE A 75 3.61 6.87 15.08
CA ILE A 75 4.67 6.94 14.05
C ILE A 75 5.87 6.08 14.48
N ASN A 76 6.61 5.55 13.50
CA ASN A 76 7.85 4.82 13.74
C ASN A 76 9.03 5.81 13.62
N THR A 77 9.71 6.09 14.73
CA THR A 77 10.92 6.94 14.75
C THR A 77 12.21 6.14 14.58
N THR A 78 12.10 4.84 14.31
CA THR A 78 13.20 3.94 13.96
C THR A 78 12.80 3.12 12.74
N PRO A 79 13.76 2.55 11.99
CA PRO A 79 13.47 1.57 10.93
C PRO A 79 12.57 0.45 11.44
N MET A 80 11.55 0.08 10.65
CA MET A 80 10.57 -0.97 10.96
C MET A 80 10.19 -1.70 9.69
N GLY A 81 10.22 -3.04 9.70
CA GLY A 81 9.93 -3.82 8.49
C GLY A 81 10.88 -3.45 7.33
N PRO A 82 10.38 -3.29 6.09
CA PRO A 82 11.21 -2.90 4.94
C PRO A 82 11.59 -1.40 4.94
N HIS A 83 11.06 -0.61 5.89
CA HIS A 83 11.21 0.84 5.93
C HIS A 83 12.48 1.23 6.71
N VAL A 84 13.46 1.78 6.00
CA VAL A 84 14.81 2.08 6.56
C VAL A 84 14.95 3.49 7.17
N VAL A 85 13.89 4.29 7.12
CA VAL A 85 13.80 5.63 7.74
C VAL A 85 12.50 5.75 8.53
N GLY A 86 12.32 6.87 9.23
CA GLY A 86 11.09 7.17 9.96
C GLY A 86 9.87 7.09 9.03
N SER A 87 8.84 6.38 9.48
CA SER A 87 7.63 6.18 8.69
C SER A 87 6.39 6.05 9.55
N PHE A 88 5.23 6.26 8.95
CA PHE A 88 3.98 5.74 9.49
C PHE A 88 3.09 5.22 8.36
N GLU A 89 2.40 4.13 8.64
CA GLU A 89 1.45 3.49 7.74
C GLU A 89 0.06 4.12 7.86
N THR A 90 -0.66 4.18 6.74
CA THR A 90 -2.12 4.36 6.70
C THR A 90 -2.72 3.25 5.84
N TRP A 91 -3.58 2.43 6.43
CA TRP A 91 -4.37 1.43 5.74
C TRP A 91 -5.55 2.08 5.01
N VAL A 92 -5.70 1.75 3.73
CA VAL A 92 -6.67 2.35 2.83
C VAL A 92 -7.45 1.26 2.10
N PRO A 93 -8.75 1.09 2.37
CA PRO A 93 -9.58 0.15 1.63
C PRO A 93 -9.94 0.72 0.24
N ILE A 94 -10.18 -0.16 -0.73
CA ILE A 94 -10.43 0.20 -2.14
C ILE A 94 -11.59 1.19 -2.29
N GLU A 95 -12.62 1.07 -1.44
CA GLU A 95 -13.79 1.96 -1.41
C GLU A 95 -13.41 3.42 -1.14
N HIS A 96 -12.30 3.67 -0.45
CA HIS A 96 -11.79 4.99 -0.12
C HIS A 96 -10.49 5.35 -0.85
N PHE A 97 -9.94 4.45 -1.66
CA PHE A 97 -8.64 4.62 -2.30
C PHE A 97 -8.53 5.91 -3.12
N ALA A 98 -9.43 6.14 -4.08
CA ALA A 98 -9.34 7.30 -4.97
C ALA A 98 -9.40 8.63 -4.19
N ARG A 99 -10.22 8.68 -3.13
CA ARG A 99 -10.35 9.87 -2.27
C ARG A 99 -9.11 10.09 -1.42
N ALA A 100 -8.60 9.03 -0.78
CA ALA A 100 -7.36 9.08 -0.02
C ALA A 100 -6.18 9.47 -0.93
N PHE A 101 -5.97 8.75 -2.03
CA PHE A 101 -4.90 9.01 -3.01
C PHE A 101 -4.91 10.47 -3.49
N GLY A 102 -6.07 10.99 -3.89
CA GLY A 102 -6.20 12.39 -4.32
C GLY A 102 -5.82 13.38 -3.21
N TRP A 103 -6.29 13.15 -1.98
CA TRP A 103 -5.97 14.03 -0.85
C TRP A 103 -4.48 13.98 -0.50
N PHE A 104 -3.89 12.79 -0.39
CA PHE A 104 -2.46 12.63 -0.12
C PHE A 104 -1.60 13.26 -1.22
N ALA A 105 -1.96 13.07 -2.49
CA ALA A 105 -1.24 13.67 -3.62
C ALA A 105 -1.23 15.20 -3.56
N GLN A 106 -2.32 15.83 -3.10
CA GLN A 106 -2.42 17.29 -2.97
C GLN A 106 -1.78 17.83 -1.69
N ASN A 107 -1.83 17.09 -0.58
CA ASN A 107 -1.55 17.62 0.76
C ASN A 107 -0.28 17.07 1.41
N ARG A 108 0.43 16.10 0.78
CA ARG A 108 1.65 15.51 1.36
C ARG A 108 2.79 16.49 1.62
N GLY A 109 2.77 17.69 1.02
CA GLY A 109 3.84 18.67 1.15
C GLY A 109 5.21 18.08 0.80
N GLU A 110 6.13 18.09 1.76
CA GLU A 110 7.49 17.58 1.61
C GLU A 110 7.61 16.05 1.73
N PHE A 111 6.59 15.36 2.25
CA PHE A 111 6.68 13.94 2.52
C PHE A 111 6.71 13.11 1.26
N SER A 112 7.53 12.06 1.29
CA SER A 112 7.50 10.99 0.31
C SER A 112 6.59 9.87 0.79
N ILE A 113 5.78 9.29 -0.09
CA ILE A 113 4.77 8.30 0.29
C ILE A 113 4.85 7.11 -0.65
N LEU A 114 5.11 5.94 -0.08
CA LEU A 114 4.98 4.66 -0.78
C LEU A 114 3.52 4.22 -0.70
N VAL A 115 2.89 4.01 -1.85
CA VAL A 115 1.57 3.41 -1.98
C VAL A 115 1.74 2.04 -2.58
N HIS A 116 1.31 0.99 -1.88
CA HIS A 116 1.34 -0.36 -2.41
C HIS A 116 0.08 -1.15 -2.06
N PRO A 117 -0.30 -2.14 -2.88
CA PRO A 117 -1.41 -3.03 -2.56
C PRO A 117 -1.07 -3.99 -1.43
N LEU A 118 -2.10 -4.53 -0.79
CA LEU A 118 -2.00 -5.61 0.21
C LEU A 118 -2.47 -6.91 -0.43
N THR A 119 -1.57 -7.69 -1.00
CA THR A 119 -1.86 -9.02 -1.53
C THR A 119 -1.03 -10.09 -0.79
N LYS A 120 -0.97 -11.31 -1.34
CA LYS A 120 -0.08 -12.33 -0.82
C LYS A 120 1.38 -12.12 -1.24
N ASP A 121 1.65 -11.33 -2.27
CA ASP A 121 2.99 -11.24 -2.87
C ASP A 121 3.77 -10.02 -2.34
N GLU A 122 4.23 -10.04 -1.07
CA GLU A 122 4.74 -8.83 -0.40
C GLU A 122 5.88 -8.15 -1.17
N ILE A 123 6.86 -8.91 -1.69
CA ILE A 123 7.96 -8.33 -2.46
C ILE A 123 7.44 -7.62 -3.71
N ILE A 124 6.52 -8.23 -4.45
CA ILE A 124 5.96 -7.66 -5.69
C ILE A 124 5.13 -6.42 -5.36
N ASP A 125 4.37 -6.48 -4.27
CA ASP A 125 3.56 -5.36 -3.78
C ASP A 125 4.43 -4.14 -3.48
N HIS A 126 5.56 -4.33 -2.78
CA HIS A 126 6.48 -3.25 -2.42
C HIS A 126 7.43 -2.81 -3.56
N THR A 127 7.43 -3.52 -4.69
CA THR A 127 8.33 -3.23 -5.83
C THR A 127 7.56 -2.89 -7.10
N ALA A 128 7.15 -3.91 -7.87
CA ALA A 128 6.60 -3.75 -9.19
C ALA A 128 5.17 -3.18 -9.20
N ARG A 129 4.40 -3.39 -8.13
CA ARG A 129 3.05 -2.84 -7.97
C ARG A 129 3.01 -1.55 -7.15
N ALA A 130 4.14 -1.12 -6.60
CA ALA A 130 4.24 0.08 -5.80
C ALA A 130 4.22 1.36 -6.65
N VAL A 131 3.67 2.41 -6.07
CA VAL A 131 3.65 3.77 -6.63
C VAL A 131 4.19 4.72 -5.56
N TRP A 132 4.90 5.76 -6.01
CA TRP A 132 5.43 6.79 -5.13
C TRP A 132 4.75 8.14 -5.37
N LEU A 133 4.28 8.76 -4.29
CA LEU A 133 3.96 10.19 -4.28
C LEU A 133 5.17 10.93 -3.71
N GLY A 134 5.85 11.72 -4.54
CA GLY A 134 7.11 12.37 -4.17
C GLY A 134 8.34 11.55 -4.58
N GLN A 135 9.42 11.66 -3.82
CA GLN A 135 10.69 11.01 -4.16
C GLN A 135 10.75 9.61 -3.54
N PRO A 136 11.14 8.57 -4.29
CA PRO A 136 11.32 7.24 -3.73
C PRO A 136 12.37 7.22 -2.62
N VAL A 137 12.08 6.49 -1.55
CA VAL A 137 13.03 6.17 -0.48
C VAL A 137 13.48 4.71 -0.65
N PRO A 138 14.78 4.37 -0.45
CA PRO A 138 15.22 2.99 -0.46
C PRO A 138 14.45 2.13 0.55
N LEU A 139 14.27 0.85 0.24
CA LEU A 139 13.63 -0.15 1.11
C LEU A 139 14.58 -1.34 1.28
N ASP A 140 14.51 -2.01 2.44
CA ASP A 140 15.19 -3.29 2.65
C ASP A 140 14.21 -4.44 2.39
N PHE A 141 14.22 -4.98 1.17
CA PHE A 141 13.31 -6.06 0.78
C PHE A 141 13.65 -7.41 1.41
N LYS A 142 14.82 -7.58 2.03
CA LYS A 142 15.25 -8.89 2.58
C LYS A 142 14.38 -9.38 3.74
N ILE A 143 13.66 -8.47 4.38
CA ILE A 143 12.75 -8.78 5.48
C ILE A 143 11.36 -9.23 5.00
N LEU A 144 11.02 -8.97 3.74
CA LEU A 144 9.74 -9.33 3.15
C LEU A 144 9.73 -10.79 2.70
N ARG A 145 8.55 -11.41 2.73
CA ARG A 145 8.33 -12.74 2.16
C ARG A 145 7.94 -12.60 0.69
N GLU A 146 8.40 -13.54 -0.12
CA GLU A 146 8.02 -13.58 -1.53
C GLU A 146 6.51 -13.80 -1.68
N ARG A 147 5.94 -14.68 -0.86
CA ARG A 147 4.51 -14.98 -0.84
C ARG A 147 4.03 -15.40 0.56
N LEU A 148 2.87 -14.90 0.95
CA LEU A 148 2.14 -15.26 2.16
C LEU A 148 1.16 -16.42 1.89
N ASP A 149 0.84 -17.18 2.94
CA ASP A 149 -0.17 -18.25 2.87
C ASP A 149 -1.58 -17.66 2.65
N GLU A 150 -1.87 -16.57 3.35
CA GLU A 150 -3.15 -15.87 3.36
C GLU A 150 -2.97 -14.38 3.04
N ILE A 151 -4.06 -13.74 2.59
CA ILE A 151 -4.06 -12.29 2.41
C ILE A 151 -4.05 -11.66 3.81
N PRO A 152 -3.21 -10.65 4.07
CA PRO A 152 -3.16 -9.99 5.37
C PRO A 152 -4.45 -9.21 5.62
N LEU A 153 -5.40 -9.83 6.33
CA LEU A 153 -6.68 -9.22 6.67
C LEU A 153 -6.49 -8.19 7.77
N GLN A 154 -6.74 -6.91 7.47
CA GLN A 154 -6.67 -5.82 8.44
C GLN A 154 -8.06 -5.20 8.67
N TYR A 155 -8.36 -4.87 9.92
CA TYR A 155 -9.60 -4.19 10.34
C TYR A 155 -10.91 -4.84 9.86
N PRO A 156 -11.10 -6.16 10.06
CA PRO A 156 -12.30 -6.86 9.57
C PRO A 156 -13.62 -6.33 10.15
N GLU A 157 -13.58 -5.73 11.33
CA GLU A 157 -14.72 -5.09 11.98
C GLU A 157 -15.34 -3.93 11.17
N LEU A 158 -14.59 -3.35 10.24
CA LEU A 158 -15.06 -2.25 9.40
C LEU A 158 -15.92 -2.71 8.22
N GLY A 159 -15.84 -4.00 7.84
CA GLY A 159 -16.57 -4.53 6.69
C GLY A 159 -16.22 -3.85 5.36
N LEU A 160 -14.98 -3.39 5.22
CA LEU A 160 -14.41 -2.76 4.02
C LEU A 160 -13.28 -3.63 3.44
N GLY A 161 -12.83 -3.32 2.23
CA GLY A 161 -11.69 -4.02 1.62
C GLY A 161 -11.95 -5.52 1.44
N TYR A 162 -11.06 -6.38 1.92
CA TYR A 162 -11.24 -7.84 1.84
C TYR A 162 -12.39 -8.35 2.72
N SER A 163 -12.86 -7.55 3.69
CA SER A 163 -13.99 -7.88 4.55
C SER A 163 -15.33 -7.36 4.02
N ALA A 164 -15.35 -6.68 2.87
CA ALA A 164 -16.57 -6.18 2.25
C ALA A 164 -17.46 -7.33 1.79
N LYS A 165 -18.78 -7.20 2.00
CA LYS A 165 -19.76 -8.14 1.46
C LYS A 165 -19.74 -8.06 -0.06
N GLU A 166 -19.76 -9.23 -0.72
CA GLU A 166 -19.94 -9.31 -2.17
C GLU A 166 -21.23 -8.56 -2.55
N LYS A 167 -21.14 -7.71 -3.58
CA LYS A 167 -22.24 -6.92 -4.11
C LYS A 167 -22.99 -7.68 -5.18
#